data_AF-Q8MYL6-F1
#
_entry.id   AF-Q8MYL6-F1
#
_cell.length_a   1.000
_cell.length_b   1.000
_cell.length_c   1.000
_cell.angle_alpha   90.00
_cell.angle_beta   90.00
_cell.angle_gamma   90.00
#
_symmetry.space_group_name_H-M   'P 1'
#
loop_
_entity.id
_entity.type
_entity.pdbx_description
1 polymer ?
#
loop_
_entity_poly.entity_id
_entity_poly.type
_entity_poly.pdbx_seq_one_letter_code
_entity_poly.pdbx_strand_id
1 'polypeptide(L)'
;SLLTQMQKDGEIKPLPKYDNCWYARTDPKDVGRVESKTVITTPTERGTIPKPRPGVKGTLGHWMAPDDLETAIDDRFPGCMKGRTMYVIPFSMGPVGGSISKYGVQLTDSRYVVASMRVMTRITPKVFDLIGEDTFVKCLHSVGCPLPLKAPLVNNWPCDPSRVLVTHNPAKTEIVSYGSGYGGNSLLGKKCFALRIGSTIALLTL
;
A
#
# COMPACT_ATOMS: atom_id res chain seq x y z
N SER A 1 -21.93 5.08 8.58
CA SER A 1 -20.83 5.40 7.64
C SER A 1 -19.61 4.56 8.00
N LEU A 2 -18.56 4.54 7.17
CA LEU A 2 -17.32 3.79 7.46
C LEU A 2 -16.71 4.18 8.82
N LEU A 3 -16.63 5.48 9.12
CA LEU A 3 -16.09 6.00 10.38
C LEU A 3 -16.89 5.55 11.60
N THR A 4 -18.23 5.53 11.51
CA THR A 4 -19.09 5.01 12.59
C THR A 4 -18.79 3.55 12.90
N GLN A 5 -18.57 2.72 11.87
CA GLN A 5 -18.24 1.31 12.06
C GLN A 5 -16.85 1.15 12.69
N MET A 6 -15.87 1.92 12.23
CA MET A 6 -14.51 1.93 12.82
C MET A 6 -14.53 2.36 14.29
N GLN A 7 -15.33 3.36 14.65
CA GLN A 7 -15.51 3.79 16.03
C GLN A 7 -16.16 2.70 16.88
N LYS A 8 -17.25 2.09 16.39
CA LYS A 8 -17.96 1.00 17.08
C LYS A 8 -17.04 -0.18 17.36
N ASP A 9 -16.16 -0.50 16.41
CA ASP A 9 -15.20 -1.60 16.53
C ASP A 9 -13.93 -1.22 17.30
N GLY A 10 -13.85 0.02 17.82
CA GLY A 10 -12.72 0.49 18.62
C GLY A 10 -11.42 0.72 17.85
N GLU A 11 -11.48 0.77 16.52
CA GLU A 11 -10.34 1.04 15.63
C GLU A 11 -9.93 2.53 15.69
N ILE A 12 -10.90 3.41 15.91
CA ILE A 12 -10.70 4.86 16.04
C ILE A 12 -11.52 5.44 17.20
N LYS A 13 -11.11 6.62 17.68
CA LYS A 13 -11.81 7.40 18.69
C LYS A 13 -12.12 8.81 18.16
N PRO A 14 -13.30 9.37 18.45
CA PRO A 14 -13.57 10.77 18.10
C PRO A 14 -12.71 11.69 18.96
N LEU A 15 -12.36 12.86 18.41
CA LEU A 15 -11.69 13.94 19.13
C LEU A 15 -12.70 15.07 19.35
N PRO A 16 -13.48 15.07 20.44
CA PRO A 16 -14.66 15.94 20.61
C PRO A 16 -14.33 17.43 20.72
N LYS A 17 -13.05 17.77 20.88
CA LYS A 17 -12.58 19.16 20.87
C LYS A 17 -12.60 19.78 19.46
N TYR A 18 -12.68 18.97 18.41
CA TYR A 18 -12.58 19.40 17.02
C TYR A 18 -13.73 18.84 16.19
N ASP A 19 -14.02 19.49 15.06
CA ASP A 19 -15.06 19.03 14.15
C ASP A 19 -14.56 17.85 13.29
N ASN A 20 -15.33 16.76 13.29
CA ASN A 20 -15.10 15.53 12.52
C ASN A 20 -13.63 15.02 12.52
N CYS A 21 -12.94 15.14 13.67
CA CYS A 21 -11.57 14.67 13.84
C CYS A 21 -11.52 13.34 14.58
N TRP A 22 -10.55 12.50 14.21
CA TRP A 22 -10.45 11.12 14.66
C TRP A 22 -9.03 10.75 15.05
N TYR A 23 -8.92 9.84 16.01
CA TYR A 23 -7.66 9.30 16.54
C TYR A 23 -7.60 7.79 16.31
N ALA A 24 -6.53 7.31 15.67
CA ALA A 24 -6.19 5.90 15.57
C ALA A 24 -4.92 5.64 16.38
N ARG A 25 -4.86 4.51 17.11
CA ARG A 25 -3.66 4.05 17.81
C ARG A 25 -3.21 2.74 17.18
N THR A 26 -1.98 2.69 16.69
CA THR A 26 -1.46 1.50 16.00
C THR A 26 -0.80 0.53 16.97
N ASP A 27 -0.49 -0.69 16.49
CA ASP A 27 0.47 -1.56 17.16
C ASP A 27 1.85 -0.86 17.13
N PRO A 28 2.60 -0.80 18.24
CA PRO A 28 3.93 -0.19 18.28
C PRO A 28 4.94 -0.81 17.29
N LYS A 29 4.69 -2.03 16.82
CA LYS A 29 5.50 -2.70 15.79
C LYS A 29 5.16 -2.24 14.37
N ASP A 30 4.10 -1.45 14.19
CA ASP A 30 3.63 -0.91 12.92
C ASP A 30 3.44 0.61 12.99
N VAL A 31 4.56 1.33 13.15
CA VAL A 31 4.60 2.80 13.36
C VAL A 31 5.44 3.55 12.35
N GLY A 32 6.09 2.85 11.43
CA GLY A 32 7.07 3.42 10.52
C GLY A 32 7.21 2.64 9.24
N ARG A 33 7.87 3.25 8.25
CA ARG A 33 8.27 2.54 7.04
C ARG A 33 9.36 1.53 7.40
N VAL A 34 9.22 0.32 6.89
CA VAL A 34 10.23 -0.73 7.07
C VAL A 34 11.03 -0.81 5.77
N GLU A 35 12.00 0.08 5.61
CA GLU A 35 12.78 0.18 4.36
C GLU A 35 13.48 -1.15 4.04
N SER A 36 13.96 -1.90 5.03
CA SER A 36 14.55 -3.23 4.84
C SER A 36 13.58 -4.29 4.30
N LYS A 37 12.27 -4.02 4.35
CA LYS A 37 11.20 -4.87 3.79
C LYS A 37 10.52 -4.21 2.58
N THR A 38 11.10 -3.13 2.08
CA THR A 38 10.62 -2.38 0.92
C THR A 38 11.53 -2.63 -0.27
N VAL A 39 11.01 -3.31 -1.29
CA VAL A 39 11.81 -3.78 -2.43
C VAL A 39 11.21 -3.34 -3.76
N ILE A 40 12.04 -3.34 -4.79
CA ILE A 40 11.62 -3.21 -6.18
C ILE A 40 12.06 -4.49 -6.91
N THR A 41 11.20 -5.03 -7.75
CA THR A 41 11.53 -6.18 -8.58
C THR A 41 11.75 -5.75 -10.03
N THR A 42 12.82 -6.25 -10.63
CA THR A 42 13.19 -6.08 -12.04
C THR A 42 13.88 -7.37 -12.51
N PRO A 43 13.96 -7.67 -13.82
CA PRO A 43 14.61 -8.89 -14.31
C PRO A 43 16.07 -9.05 -13.87
N THR A 44 16.77 -7.94 -13.64
CA THR A 44 18.13 -7.94 -13.10
C THR A 44 18.25 -6.97 -11.93
N GLU A 45 19.14 -7.26 -10.98
CA GLU A 45 19.44 -6.38 -9.84
C GLU A 45 19.89 -4.98 -10.29
N ARG A 46 20.71 -4.92 -11.34
CA ARG A 46 21.22 -3.66 -11.91
C ARG A 46 20.12 -2.76 -12.49
N GLY A 47 18.98 -3.33 -12.87
CA GLY A 47 17.80 -2.57 -13.29
C GLY A 47 17.12 -1.80 -12.14
N THR A 48 17.44 -2.13 -10.89
CA THR A 48 16.88 -1.48 -9.69
C THR A 48 17.93 -0.68 -8.91
N ILE A 49 19.08 -1.28 -8.62
CA ILE A 49 20.14 -0.66 -7.79
C ILE A 49 21.50 -0.69 -8.50
N PRO A 50 22.37 0.32 -8.27
CA PRO A 50 23.73 0.29 -8.79
C PRO A 50 24.59 -0.72 -8.04
N LYS A 51 25.63 -1.24 -8.71
CA LYS A 51 26.65 -2.07 -8.06
C LYS A 51 27.51 -1.20 -7.14
N PRO A 52 27.51 -1.43 -5.82
CA PRO A 52 28.36 -0.66 -4.92
C PRO A 52 29.84 -0.99 -5.15
N ARG A 53 30.72 -0.09 -4.72
CA ARG A 53 32.16 -0.34 -4.69
C ARG A 53 32.47 -1.52 -3.74
N PRO A 54 33.54 -2.30 -3.98
CA PRO A 54 33.97 -3.36 -3.07
C PRO A 54 34.08 -2.85 -1.63
N GLY A 55 33.50 -3.58 -0.67
CA GLY A 55 33.49 -3.21 0.74
C GLY A 55 32.44 -2.16 1.15
N VAL A 56 31.67 -1.59 0.20
CA VAL A 56 30.61 -0.62 0.49
C VAL A 56 29.25 -1.30 0.47
N LYS A 57 28.46 -1.12 1.53
CA LYS A 57 27.05 -1.54 1.56
C LYS A 57 26.20 -0.54 0.77
N GLY A 58 25.44 -1.02 -0.21
CA GLY A 58 24.49 -0.19 -0.96
C GLY A 58 23.37 0.35 -0.08
N THR A 59 22.97 1.60 -0.31
CA THR A 59 21.91 2.30 0.45
C THR A 59 20.81 2.87 -0.46
N LEU A 60 20.87 2.61 -1.77
CA LEU A 60 20.00 3.20 -2.78
C LEU A 60 18.76 2.35 -3.11
N GLY A 61 18.41 1.43 -2.23
CA GLY A 61 17.22 0.58 -2.34
C GLY A 61 17.54 -0.91 -2.14
N HIS A 62 16.51 -1.72 -2.31
CA HIS A 62 16.58 -3.16 -2.21
C HIS A 62 15.93 -3.78 -3.44
N TRP A 63 16.61 -4.75 -4.03
CA TRP A 63 16.09 -5.55 -5.14
C TRP A 63 15.65 -6.92 -4.63
N MET A 64 14.62 -7.48 -5.27
CA MET A 64 14.16 -8.84 -5.06
C MET A 64 13.94 -9.49 -6.43
N ALA A 65 14.48 -10.69 -6.62
CA ALA A 65 14.29 -11.43 -7.87
C ALA A 65 12.80 -11.69 -8.11
N PRO A 66 12.33 -11.74 -9.38
CA PRO A 66 10.93 -12.02 -9.68
C PRO A 66 10.42 -13.32 -9.04
N ASP A 67 11.18 -14.41 -9.12
CA ASP A 67 10.80 -15.72 -8.57
C ASP A 67 10.71 -15.71 -7.03
N ASP A 68 11.63 -14.97 -6.37
CA ASP A 68 11.59 -14.75 -4.91
C ASP A 68 10.36 -13.94 -4.52
N LEU A 69 9.97 -12.96 -5.33
CA LEU A 69 8.78 -12.17 -5.10
C LEU A 69 7.51 -13.01 -5.22
N GLU A 70 7.40 -13.84 -6.27
CA GLU A 70 6.25 -14.74 -6.46
C GLU A 70 6.11 -15.68 -5.27
N THR A 71 7.21 -16.32 -4.85
CA THR A 71 7.25 -17.16 -3.64
C THR A 71 6.81 -16.38 -2.39
N ALA A 72 7.27 -15.14 -2.23
CA ALA A 72 6.91 -14.32 -1.08
C ALA A 72 5.43 -13.89 -1.09
N ILE A 73 4.83 -13.68 -2.27
CA ILE A 73 3.41 -13.40 -2.44
C ILE A 73 2.57 -14.63 -2.09
N ASP A 74 2.96 -15.81 -2.58
CA ASP A 74 2.26 -17.07 -2.33
C ASP A 74 2.28 -17.49 -0.86
N ASP A 75 3.35 -17.18 -0.13
CA ASP A 75 3.41 -17.40 1.33
C ASP A 75 2.46 -16.47 2.13
N ARG A 76 2.04 -15.34 1.54
CA ARG A 76 1.37 -14.25 2.27
C ARG A 76 -0.10 -14.07 1.94
N PHE A 77 -0.43 -14.00 0.66
CA PHE A 77 -1.73 -13.52 0.17
C PHE A 77 -2.86 -14.55 0.13
N PRO A 78 -2.62 -15.85 -0.13
CA PRO A 78 -3.69 -16.85 -0.12
C PRO A 78 -4.47 -16.82 1.20
N GLY A 79 -5.76 -16.51 1.11
CA GLY A 79 -6.66 -16.42 2.26
C GLY A 79 -6.41 -15.26 3.24
N CYS A 80 -5.51 -14.31 2.94
CA CYS A 80 -5.12 -13.24 3.88
C CYS A 80 -6.27 -12.32 4.32
N MET A 81 -7.30 -12.18 3.48
CA MET A 81 -8.49 -11.37 3.76
C MET A 81 -9.70 -12.21 4.22
N LYS A 82 -9.52 -13.49 4.58
CA LYS A 82 -10.63 -14.36 5.00
C LYS A 82 -11.43 -13.69 6.13
N GLY A 83 -12.75 -13.60 5.95
CA GLY A 83 -13.66 -12.96 6.91
C GLY A 83 -13.57 -11.44 6.98
N ARG A 84 -12.82 -10.78 6.08
CA ARG A 84 -12.73 -9.32 5.95
C ARG A 84 -13.32 -8.86 4.63
N THR A 85 -13.79 -7.62 4.59
CA THR A 85 -14.20 -6.96 3.35
C THR A 85 -12.98 -6.53 2.56
N MET A 86 -12.90 -6.91 1.29
CA MET A 86 -11.98 -6.29 0.34
C MET A 86 -12.64 -5.02 -0.22
N TYR A 87 -12.08 -3.86 0.09
CA TYR A 87 -12.47 -2.58 -0.46
C TYR A 87 -11.73 -2.32 -1.76
N VAL A 88 -12.45 -1.83 -2.77
CA VAL A 88 -11.90 -1.41 -4.06
C VAL A 88 -11.88 0.12 -4.09
N ILE A 89 -10.69 0.70 -4.22
CA ILE A 89 -10.47 2.14 -4.16
C ILE A 89 -9.89 2.62 -5.51
N PRO A 90 -10.71 3.06 -6.46
CA PRO A 90 -10.23 3.80 -7.62
C PRO A 90 -9.81 5.21 -7.20
N PHE A 91 -8.61 5.64 -7.57
CA PHE A 91 -8.11 6.96 -7.21
C PHE A 91 -7.32 7.63 -8.33
N SER A 92 -7.34 8.96 -8.33
CA SER A 92 -6.50 9.80 -9.19
C SER A 92 -5.35 10.43 -8.39
N MET A 93 -4.14 10.30 -8.92
CA MET A 93 -2.96 11.06 -8.55
C MET A 93 -2.89 12.32 -9.40
N GLY A 94 -3.31 13.44 -8.83
CA GLY A 94 -3.53 14.71 -9.55
C GLY A 94 -5.02 15.01 -9.76
N PRO A 95 -5.36 16.19 -10.31
CA PRO A 95 -6.73 16.55 -10.66
C PRO A 95 -7.37 15.51 -11.61
N VAL A 96 -8.61 15.10 -11.36
CA VAL A 96 -9.30 14.12 -12.22
C VAL A 96 -9.43 14.70 -13.64
N GLY A 97 -8.97 13.96 -14.65
CA GLY A 97 -8.94 14.42 -16.05
C GLY A 97 -7.76 15.32 -16.42
N GLY A 98 -6.83 15.59 -15.49
CA GLY A 98 -5.62 16.36 -15.79
C GLY A 98 -4.68 15.60 -16.73
N SER A 99 -3.96 16.33 -17.59
CA SER A 99 -3.05 15.76 -18.60
C SER A 99 -1.88 14.96 -18.03
N ILE A 100 -1.42 15.32 -16.82
CA ILE A 100 -0.35 14.61 -16.10
C ILE A 100 -0.88 13.62 -15.06
N SER A 101 -2.21 13.54 -14.89
CA SER A 101 -2.81 12.70 -13.86
C SER A 101 -2.62 11.23 -14.19
N LYS A 102 -2.39 10.44 -13.14
CA LYS A 102 -2.27 8.99 -13.25
C LYS A 102 -3.27 8.33 -12.33
N TYR A 103 -3.84 7.23 -12.78
CA TYR A 103 -4.89 6.52 -12.06
C TYR A 103 -4.35 5.24 -11.43
N GLY A 104 -4.98 4.84 -10.32
CA GLY A 104 -4.69 3.57 -9.67
C GLY A 104 -5.94 2.98 -9.07
N VAL A 105 -5.92 1.67 -8.87
CA VAL A 105 -6.96 0.95 -8.12
C VAL A 105 -6.29 0.24 -6.97
N GLN A 106 -6.68 0.60 -5.75
CA GLN A 106 -6.19 -0.03 -4.53
C GLN A 106 -7.22 -1.00 -3.94
N LEU A 107 -6.83 -2.27 -3.84
CA LEU A 107 -7.51 -3.29 -3.08
C LEU A 107 -6.97 -3.28 -1.65
N THR A 108 -7.86 -3.27 -0.65
CA THR A 108 -7.45 -3.34 0.76
C THR A 108 -8.49 -3.96 1.65
N ASP A 109 -8.05 -4.67 2.70
CA ASP A 109 -8.90 -5.14 3.80
C ASP A 109 -8.98 -4.18 5.01
N SER A 110 -8.49 -2.94 4.88
CA SER A 110 -8.37 -1.96 5.97
C SER A 110 -9.26 -0.74 5.75
N ARG A 111 -10.19 -0.52 6.69
CA ARG A 111 -11.06 0.65 6.71
C ARG A 111 -10.28 1.95 6.95
N TYR A 112 -9.22 1.88 7.76
CA TYR A 112 -8.30 2.99 7.97
C TYR A 112 -7.66 3.45 6.66
N VAL A 113 -7.23 2.51 5.83
CA VAL A 113 -6.66 2.80 4.51
C VAL A 113 -7.69 3.46 3.61
N VAL A 114 -8.92 2.95 3.55
CA VAL A 114 -10.01 3.57 2.76
C VAL A 114 -10.27 5.02 3.18
N ALA A 115 -10.45 5.27 4.48
CA ALA A 115 -10.69 6.61 5.01
C ALA A 115 -9.52 7.56 4.72
N SER A 116 -8.29 7.09 4.89
CA SER A 116 -7.08 7.89 4.66
C SER A 116 -6.83 8.16 3.18
N MET A 117 -7.03 7.17 2.30
CA MET A 117 -6.92 7.35 0.85
C MET A 117 -7.92 8.39 0.33
N ARG A 118 -9.12 8.47 0.92
CA ARG A 118 -10.12 9.51 0.59
C ARG A 118 -9.66 10.92 0.91
N VAL A 119 -8.83 11.10 1.93
CA VAL A 119 -8.22 12.40 2.26
C VAL A 119 -7.03 12.67 1.33
N MET A 120 -6.21 11.66 1.10
CA MET A 120 -4.90 11.81 0.44
C MET A 120 -4.97 11.83 -1.09
N THR A 121 -6.05 11.30 -1.68
CA THR A 121 -6.21 11.13 -3.13
C THR A 121 -7.62 11.53 -3.55
N ARG A 122 -7.87 11.62 -4.88
CA ARG A 122 -9.21 11.92 -5.39
C ARG A 122 -9.92 10.60 -5.69
N ILE A 123 -10.91 10.27 -4.87
CA ILE A 123 -11.80 9.13 -5.05
C ILE A 123 -13.17 9.67 -5.44
N THR A 124 -13.55 9.49 -6.71
CA THR A 124 -14.85 9.94 -7.23
C THR A 124 -15.34 8.96 -8.31
N PRO A 125 -16.65 8.87 -8.57
CA PRO A 125 -17.17 8.03 -9.66
C PRO A 125 -16.51 8.30 -11.01
N LYS A 126 -16.19 9.58 -11.31
CA LYS A 126 -15.51 9.98 -12.56
C LYS A 126 -14.16 9.30 -12.80
N VAL A 127 -13.52 8.78 -11.74
CA VAL A 127 -12.26 8.04 -11.90
C VAL A 127 -12.52 6.72 -12.63
N PHE A 128 -13.67 6.06 -12.43
CA PHE A 128 -14.02 4.85 -13.18
C PHE A 128 -14.17 5.13 -14.68
N ASP A 129 -14.81 6.25 -15.04
CA ASP A 129 -15.01 6.64 -16.44
C ASP A 129 -13.68 6.90 -17.18
N LEU A 130 -12.61 7.21 -16.43
CA LEU A 130 -11.30 7.57 -16.95
C LEU A 130 -10.25 6.47 -16.83
N ILE A 131 -10.50 5.45 -16.00
CA ILE A 131 -9.68 4.23 -15.96
C ILE A 131 -10.08 3.39 -17.18
N GLY A 132 -9.35 3.54 -18.28
CA GLY A 132 -9.46 2.65 -19.44
C GLY A 132 -8.85 1.28 -19.14
N GLU A 133 -9.11 0.30 -20.01
CA GLU A 133 -8.52 -1.05 -19.92
C GLU A 133 -6.97 -0.97 -19.80
N ASP A 134 -6.43 -1.56 -18.73
CA ASP A 134 -4.99 -1.64 -18.41
C ASP A 134 -4.18 -0.33 -18.28
N THR A 135 -4.83 0.82 -18.11
CA THR A 135 -4.15 2.14 -18.00
C THR A 135 -3.90 2.63 -16.56
N PHE A 136 -4.01 1.76 -15.56
CA PHE A 136 -3.92 2.14 -14.14
C PHE A 136 -2.91 1.32 -13.35
N VAL A 137 -2.40 1.91 -12.27
CA VAL A 137 -1.50 1.21 -11.34
C VAL A 137 -2.28 0.28 -10.43
N LYS A 138 -1.96 -1.01 -10.51
CA LYS A 138 -2.58 -2.08 -9.72
C LYS A 138 -1.97 -2.07 -8.33
N CYS A 139 -2.77 -1.74 -7.31
CA CYS A 139 -2.32 -1.63 -5.93
C CYS A 139 -3.02 -2.71 -5.08
N LEU A 140 -2.30 -3.70 -4.59
CA LEU A 140 -2.81 -4.73 -3.68
C LEU A 140 -2.26 -4.49 -2.28
N HIS A 141 -3.14 -4.38 -1.29
CA HIS A 141 -2.77 -4.21 0.11
C HIS A 141 -3.55 -5.17 1.02
N SER A 142 -2.88 -5.82 1.98
CA SER A 142 -3.54 -6.51 3.08
C SER A 142 -2.80 -6.27 4.39
N VAL A 143 -3.53 -6.13 5.49
CA VAL A 143 -2.96 -6.11 6.84
C VAL A 143 -2.43 -7.47 7.29
N GLY A 144 -2.76 -8.56 6.58
CA GLY A 144 -2.22 -9.90 6.84
C GLY A 144 -2.82 -10.62 8.04
N CYS A 145 -4.01 -10.23 8.49
CA CYS A 145 -4.65 -10.78 9.69
C CYS A 145 -6.03 -11.41 9.39
N PRO A 146 -6.10 -12.56 8.70
CA PRO A 146 -7.38 -13.20 8.39
C PRO A 146 -8.16 -13.59 9.66
N LEU A 147 -9.48 -13.73 9.54
CA LEU A 147 -10.37 -14.20 10.59
C LEU A 147 -10.65 -15.71 10.48
N PRO A 148 -10.87 -16.41 11.61
CA PRO A 148 -10.69 -15.93 12.99
C PRO A 148 -9.25 -15.56 13.31
N LEU A 149 -9.05 -14.58 14.19
CA LEU A 149 -7.71 -14.09 14.53
C LEU A 149 -6.85 -15.20 15.14
N LYS A 150 -5.60 -15.31 14.69
CA LYS A 150 -4.61 -16.23 15.24
C LYS A 150 -3.99 -15.73 16.56
N ALA A 151 -4.06 -14.42 16.81
CA ALA A 151 -3.54 -13.77 18.01
C ALA A 151 -4.37 -12.50 18.33
N PRO A 152 -4.41 -12.05 19.59
CA PRO A 152 -5.06 -10.79 19.96
C PRO A 152 -4.43 -9.59 19.24
N LEU A 153 -5.27 -8.60 18.88
CA LEU A 153 -4.78 -7.34 18.33
C LEU A 153 -4.28 -6.43 19.44
N VAL A 154 -3.14 -5.77 19.22
CA VAL A 154 -2.70 -4.65 20.05
C VAL A 154 -3.38 -3.38 19.54
N ASN A 155 -4.02 -2.62 20.44
CA ASN A 155 -4.70 -1.36 20.12
C ASN A 155 -5.77 -1.45 19.02
N ASN A 156 -6.41 -2.61 18.82
CA ASN A 156 -7.34 -2.88 17.70
C ASN A 156 -6.72 -2.62 16.31
N TRP A 157 -5.40 -2.76 16.19
CA TRP A 157 -4.67 -2.53 14.96
C TRP A 157 -4.19 -3.85 14.35
N PRO A 158 -4.81 -4.34 13.27
CA PRO A 158 -4.34 -5.54 12.58
C PRO A 158 -3.06 -5.23 11.80
N CYS A 159 -2.03 -6.02 12.04
CA CYS A 159 -0.78 -6.05 11.29
C CYS A 159 -0.07 -7.40 11.47
N ASP A 160 0.82 -7.74 10.55
CA ASP A 160 1.73 -8.89 10.62
C ASP A 160 3.20 -8.42 10.51
N PRO A 161 3.77 -7.87 11.61
CA PRO A 161 5.06 -7.19 11.57
C PRO A 161 6.22 -8.09 11.12
N SER A 162 6.18 -9.39 11.39
CA SER A 162 7.24 -10.33 11.01
C SER A 162 7.28 -10.55 9.51
N ARG A 163 6.12 -10.58 8.84
CA ARG A 163 6.02 -10.85 7.40
C ARG A 163 5.72 -9.63 6.52
N VAL A 164 5.87 -8.41 7.05
CA VAL A 164 5.75 -7.17 6.26
C VAL A 164 6.53 -7.28 4.94
N LEU A 165 5.94 -6.85 3.85
CA LEU A 165 6.56 -6.78 2.54
C LEU A 165 5.91 -5.65 1.75
N VAL A 166 6.72 -4.74 1.18
CA VAL A 166 6.22 -3.64 0.34
C VAL A 166 7.00 -3.69 -0.98
N THR A 167 6.36 -4.15 -2.04
CA THR A 167 7.01 -4.41 -3.33
C THR A 167 6.45 -3.53 -4.43
N HIS A 168 7.30 -3.27 -5.41
CA HIS A 168 6.99 -2.47 -6.57
C HIS A 168 7.49 -3.25 -7.78
N ASN A 169 6.59 -3.51 -8.74
CA ASN A 169 6.91 -4.14 -10.00
C ASN A 169 6.62 -3.15 -11.14
N PRO A 170 7.63 -2.37 -11.56
CA PRO A 170 7.46 -1.39 -12.63
C PRO A 170 7.02 -2.01 -13.96
N ALA A 171 7.47 -3.22 -14.27
CA ALA A 171 7.16 -3.89 -15.53
C ALA A 171 5.69 -4.29 -15.66
N LYS A 172 5.05 -4.65 -14.53
CA LYS A 172 3.61 -4.97 -14.46
C LYS A 172 2.75 -3.78 -14.00
N THR A 173 3.36 -2.64 -13.72
CA THR A 173 2.71 -1.47 -13.10
C THR A 173 1.95 -1.81 -11.82
N GLU A 174 2.59 -2.66 -11.00
CA GLU A 174 1.99 -3.27 -9.81
C GLU A 174 2.70 -2.84 -8.53
N ILE A 175 1.91 -2.66 -7.47
CA ILE A 175 2.36 -2.44 -6.10
C ILE A 175 1.67 -3.48 -5.24
N VAL A 176 2.44 -4.25 -4.48
CA VAL A 176 1.91 -5.25 -3.55
C VAL A 176 2.44 -4.95 -2.16
N SER A 177 1.55 -4.81 -1.18
CA SER A 177 1.92 -4.55 0.21
C SER A 177 1.19 -5.47 1.18
N TYR A 178 1.95 -6.03 2.10
CA TYR A 178 1.46 -6.98 3.09
C TYR A 178 1.91 -6.61 4.50
N GLY A 179 1.04 -6.87 5.47
CA GLY A 179 1.39 -6.97 6.89
C GLY A 179 1.50 -5.65 7.64
N SER A 180 1.36 -4.50 6.98
CA SER A 180 1.45 -3.18 7.63
C SER A 180 0.25 -2.31 7.24
N GLY A 181 -0.48 -1.82 8.23
CA GLY A 181 -1.56 -0.85 8.04
C GLY A 181 -1.09 0.60 8.01
N TYR A 182 0.21 0.85 8.25
CA TYR A 182 0.72 2.19 8.55
C TYR A 182 1.14 3.00 7.30
N GLY A 183 0.56 4.18 7.16
CA GLY A 183 1.08 5.29 6.37
C GLY A 183 1.64 4.91 5.00
N GLY A 184 2.95 5.07 4.80
CA GLY A 184 3.60 4.86 3.50
C GLY A 184 3.62 3.40 3.02
N ASN A 185 3.35 2.44 3.91
CA ASN A 185 3.27 1.03 3.53
C ASN A 185 1.87 0.68 3.02
N SER A 186 0.83 1.34 3.54
CA SER A 186 -0.58 0.99 3.25
C SER A 186 -1.31 1.98 2.35
N LEU A 187 -0.92 3.27 2.33
CA LEU A 187 -1.48 4.29 1.46
C LEU A 187 -0.71 4.31 0.14
N LEU A 188 -1.00 3.35 -0.73
CA LEU A 188 -0.14 3.00 -1.87
C LEU A 188 0.00 4.12 -2.90
N GLY A 189 -0.95 5.05 -2.97
CA GLY A 189 -0.81 6.28 -3.77
C GLY A 189 0.34 7.19 -3.32
N LYS A 190 0.69 7.21 -2.02
CA LYS A 190 1.54 8.26 -1.42
C LYS A 190 3.02 8.17 -1.78
N LYS A 191 3.64 7.01 -1.57
CA LYS A 191 5.10 6.82 -1.76
C LYS A 191 5.38 5.74 -2.80
N CYS A 192 4.68 4.61 -2.69
CA CYS A 192 4.83 3.49 -3.60
C CYS A 192 4.50 3.91 -5.04
N PHE A 193 3.34 4.54 -5.24
CA PHE A 193 2.98 5.07 -6.55
C PHE A 193 3.69 6.39 -6.83
N ALA A 194 3.38 7.47 -6.12
CA ALA A 194 3.82 8.83 -6.51
C ALA A 194 5.33 9.00 -6.71
N LEU A 195 6.16 8.19 -6.04
CA LEU A 195 7.61 8.27 -6.16
C LEU A 195 8.20 7.06 -6.88
N ARG A 196 8.01 5.84 -6.37
CA ARG A 196 8.76 4.67 -6.88
C ARG A 196 8.27 4.22 -8.26
N ILE A 197 6.97 3.96 -8.42
CA ILE A 197 6.38 3.67 -9.73
C ILE A 197 6.32 4.94 -10.60
N GLY A 198 6.06 6.10 -9.98
CA GLY A 198 6.01 7.39 -10.67
C GLY A 198 7.33 7.74 -11.37
N SER A 199 8.48 7.52 -10.71
CA SER A 199 9.79 7.76 -11.30
C SER A 199 10.09 6.83 -12.46
N THR A 200 9.64 5.57 -12.41
CA THR A 200 9.84 4.62 -13.51
C THR A 200 8.94 4.94 -14.69
N ILE A 201 7.68 5.33 -14.45
CA ILE A 201 6.78 5.80 -15.52
C ILE A 201 7.36 7.04 -16.19
N ALA A 202 7.84 8.01 -15.40
CA ALA A 202 8.44 9.23 -15.93
C ALA A 202 9.61 8.95 -16.87
N LEU A 203 10.49 8.00 -16.50
CA LEU A 203 11.63 7.58 -17.33
C LEU A 203 11.20 6.97 -18.67
N LEU A 204 10.10 6.22 -18.70
CA LEU A 204 9.60 5.56 -19.92
C LEU A 204 8.82 6.50 -20.85
N THR A 205 8.48 7.69 -20.37
CA THR A 205 7.73 8.71 -21.15
C THR A 205 8.59 9.86 -21.67
N LEU A 206 9.88 9.86 -21.36
CA LEU A 206 10.90 10.79 -21.87
C LEU A 206 11.63 10.15 -23.06
#